data_AF-A0A535DFI3-F1
#
_entry.id   AF-A0A535DFI3-F1
#
_cell.length_a   1.000
_cell.length_b   1.000
_cell.length_c   1.000
_cell.angle_alpha   90.00
_cell.angle_beta   90.00
_cell.angle_gamma   90.00
#
_symmetry.space_group_name_H-M   'P 1'
#
loop_
_entity.id
_entity.type
_entity.pdbx_description
1 polymer ?
#
loop_
_entity_poly.entity_id
_entity_poly.type
_entity_poly.pdbx_seq_one_letter_code
_entity_poly.pdbx_strand_id
1 'polypeptide(L)'
;MRRLKGEALHTVLLIVRREFLTRARSRLFIGGTVVLMALTVGYIVVQDLFISKAVTTVKVGFAGSAQVLAQPLKAAASSTKFKVETSTWSNAADGLQQVRAGKLDVLVTGDAAAPDVAVMNDLDPTVAATLDALVKQVALSRALAASGVDPSPIEAKVVDAGIHLQVLDPNAKVRTERQVVAIFVAILLYVALVLYGQIVAAGVVEEKANRIIEILLSTVRARQLLFGKVIGIGLLGLIQLLLVGAVASVAVLKTQ
;
A
#
# COMPACT_ATOMS: atom_id res chain seq x y z
N MET A 1 2.14 24.34 -52.60
CA MET A 1 2.41 23.38 -51.50
C MET A 1 1.68 23.67 -50.18
N ARG A 2 1.45 24.92 -49.75
CA ARG A 2 0.75 25.23 -48.47
C ARG A 2 -0.74 24.82 -48.41
N ARG A 3 -1.51 24.98 -49.51
CA ARG A 3 -2.94 24.61 -49.55
C ARG A 3 -3.20 23.10 -49.41
N LEU A 4 -2.39 22.26 -50.07
CA LEU A 4 -2.51 20.79 -49.98
C LEU A 4 -2.26 20.23 -48.58
N LYS A 5 -1.43 20.91 -47.76
CA LYS A 5 -1.20 20.53 -46.35
C LYS A 5 -2.41 20.86 -45.45
N GLY A 6 -3.12 21.95 -45.74
CA GLY A 6 -4.30 22.38 -44.99
C GLY A 6 -5.48 21.42 -45.14
N GLU A 7 -5.77 20.98 -46.36
CA GLU A 7 -6.86 20.01 -46.61
C GLU A 7 -6.56 18.65 -45.97
N ALA A 8 -5.31 18.17 -46.09
CA ALA A 8 -4.88 16.93 -45.47
C ALA A 8 -5.03 16.93 -43.94
N LEU A 9 -4.71 18.05 -43.28
CA LEU A 9 -4.88 18.21 -41.84
C LEU A 9 -6.36 18.27 -41.44
N HIS A 10 -7.19 18.94 -42.24
CA HIS A 10 -8.62 19.04 -41.98
C HIS A 10 -9.31 17.67 -42.08
N THR A 11 -8.95 16.86 -43.07
CA THR A 11 -9.46 15.49 -43.20
C THR A 11 -9.05 14.62 -42.00
N VAL A 12 -7.79 14.68 -41.57
CA VAL A 12 -7.32 13.95 -40.38
C VAL A 12 -8.10 14.39 -39.15
N LEU A 13 -8.31 15.70 -38.94
CA LEU A 13 -9.04 16.22 -37.80
C LEU A 13 -10.51 15.75 -37.76
N LEU A 14 -11.18 15.69 -38.91
CA LEU A 14 -12.54 15.17 -39.00
C LEU A 14 -12.60 13.69 -38.60
N ILE A 15 -11.61 12.90 -39.02
CA ILE A 15 -11.50 11.48 -38.65
C ILE A 15 -11.22 11.34 -37.15
N VAL A 16 -10.29 12.12 -36.60
CA VAL A 16 -10.01 12.18 -35.15
C VAL A 16 -11.29 12.46 -34.36
N ARG A 17 -12.03 13.50 -34.76
CA ARG A 17 -13.26 13.91 -34.07
C ARG A 17 -14.32 12.81 -34.12
N ARG A 18 -14.51 12.18 -35.28
CA ARG A 18 -15.46 11.07 -35.45
C ARG A 18 -15.07 9.90 -34.54
N GLU A 19 -13.85 9.40 -34.64
CA GLU A 19 -13.38 8.26 -33.85
C GLU A 19 -13.47 8.54 -32.35
N PHE A 20 -13.07 9.75 -31.94
CA PHE A 20 -13.19 10.19 -30.55
C PHE A 20 -14.65 10.16 -30.07
N LEU A 21 -15.57 10.82 -30.78
CA LEU A 21 -16.97 10.92 -30.36
C LEU A 21 -17.70 9.57 -30.38
N THR A 22 -17.44 8.74 -31.39
CA THR A 22 -18.02 7.41 -31.50
C THR A 22 -17.59 6.52 -30.33
N ARG A 23 -16.33 6.60 -29.90
CA ARG A 23 -15.81 5.79 -28.79
C ARG A 23 -16.12 6.38 -27.43
N ALA A 24 -16.04 7.70 -27.26
CA ALA A 24 -16.36 8.40 -26.01
C ALA A 24 -17.80 8.17 -25.55
N ARG A 25 -18.73 8.03 -26.50
CA ARG A 25 -20.15 7.74 -26.21
C ARG A 25 -20.46 6.25 -26.14
N SER A 26 -19.48 5.38 -26.38
CA SER A 26 -19.71 3.93 -26.34
C SER A 26 -19.96 3.48 -24.90
N ARG A 27 -20.90 2.54 -24.72
CA ARG A 27 -21.19 1.93 -23.42
C ARG A 27 -19.96 1.23 -22.84
N LEU A 28 -19.10 0.69 -23.71
CA LEU A 28 -17.86 0.02 -23.31
C LEU A 28 -16.85 1.00 -22.71
N PHE A 29 -16.66 2.17 -23.32
CA PHE A 29 -15.77 3.20 -22.79
C PHE A 29 -16.29 3.76 -21.47
N ILE A 30 -17.57 4.14 -21.41
CA ILE A 30 -18.17 4.71 -20.20
C ILE A 30 -18.15 3.69 -19.07
N GLY A 31 -18.62 2.46 -19.32
CA GLY A 31 -18.62 1.37 -18.35
C GLY A 31 -17.21 1.02 -17.88
N GLY A 32 -16.26 0.88 -18.80
CA GLY A 32 -14.86 0.59 -18.47
C GLY A 32 -14.21 1.70 -17.64
N THR A 33 -14.48 2.96 -17.97
CA THR A 33 -13.97 4.11 -17.19
C THR A 33 -14.55 4.13 -15.78
N VAL A 34 -15.87 3.91 -15.64
CA VAL A 34 -16.54 3.85 -14.32
C VAL A 34 -15.99 2.71 -13.47
N VAL A 35 -15.81 1.51 -14.05
CA VAL A 35 -15.22 0.37 -13.35
C VAL A 35 -13.79 0.68 -12.92
N LEU A 36 -12.96 1.26 -13.79
CA LEU A 36 -11.59 1.62 -13.47
C LEU A 36 -11.51 2.66 -12.34
N MET A 37 -12.38 3.67 -12.35
CA MET A 37 -12.48 4.65 -11.26
C MET A 37 -12.91 3.99 -9.95
N ALA A 38 -13.92 3.11 -9.99
CA ALA A 38 -14.39 2.38 -8.80
C ALA A 38 -13.31 1.48 -8.21
N LEU A 39 -12.55 0.76 -9.04
CA LEU A 39 -11.40 -0.04 -8.62
C LEU A 39 -10.30 0.81 -7.99
N THR A 40 -10.01 1.99 -8.57
CA THR A 40 -9.00 2.92 -8.05
C THR A 40 -9.40 3.45 -6.68
N VAL A 41 -10.65 3.91 -6.53
CA VAL A 41 -11.17 4.40 -5.24
C VAL A 41 -11.22 3.25 -4.22
N GLY A 42 -11.70 2.07 -4.61
CA GLY A 42 -11.75 0.89 -3.76
C GLY A 42 -10.37 0.48 -3.27
N TYR A 43 -9.36 0.49 -4.15
CA TYR A 43 -7.98 0.23 -3.78
C TYR A 43 -7.46 1.24 -2.75
N ILE A 44 -7.70 2.54 -2.95
CA ILE A 44 -7.28 3.60 -2.00
C ILE A 44 -7.95 3.41 -0.63
N VAL A 45 -9.26 3.15 -0.61
CA VAL A 45 -10.02 2.92 0.63
C VAL A 45 -9.54 1.67 1.36
N VAL A 46 -9.31 0.57 0.65
CA VAL A 46 -8.76 -0.67 1.24
C VAL A 46 -7.35 -0.41 1.77
N GLN A 47 -6.49 0.26 1.00
CA GLN A 47 -5.15 0.57 1.46
C GLN A 47 -5.17 1.41 2.74
N ASP A 48 -6.06 2.39 2.85
CA ASP A 48 -6.18 3.17 4.08
C ASP A 48 -6.71 2.36 5.27
N LEU A 49 -7.81 1.64 5.09
CA LEU A 49 -8.40 0.85 6.15
C LEU A 49 -7.48 -0.27 6.66
N PHE A 50 -6.72 -0.90 5.77
CA PHE A 50 -5.91 -2.06 6.09
C PHE A 50 -4.44 -1.74 6.33
N ILE A 51 -3.84 -0.72 5.71
CA ILE A 51 -2.39 -0.42 5.85
C ILE A 51 -2.16 0.75 6.80
N SER A 52 -2.97 1.81 6.76
CA SER A 52 -2.81 2.96 7.67
C SER A 52 -3.19 2.62 9.12
N LYS A 53 -4.13 1.67 9.29
CA LYS A 53 -4.68 1.29 10.61
C LYS A 53 -4.31 -0.11 11.09
N ALA A 54 -3.56 -0.91 10.32
CA ALA A 54 -3.04 -2.20 10.81
C ALA A 54 -1.94 -1.95 11.84
N VAL A 55 -2.38 -1.70 13.06
CA VAL A 55 -1.56 -1.89 14.25
C VAL A 55 -1.63 -3.38 14.53
N THR A 56 -0.56 -4.11 14.22
CA THR A 56 -0.45 -5.53 14.58
C THR A 56 -0.60 -5.61 16.10
N THR A 57 -1.76 -6.09 16.54
CA THR A 57 -2.06 -6.22 17.97
C THR A 57 -1.54 -7.56 18.42
N VAL A 58 -0.52 -7.56 19.28
CA VAL A 58 0.07 -8.78 19.82
C VAL A 58 -0.41 -8.94 21.26
N LYS A 59 -1.09 -10.04 21.55
CA LYS A 59 -1.62 -10.38 22.87
C LYS A 59 -0.57 -11.17 23.63
N VAL A 60 0.02 -10.55 24.65
CA VAL A 60 1.07 -11.15 25.48
C VAL A 60 0.52 -11.41 26.88
N GLY A 61 0.54 -12.66 27.30
CA GLY A 61 0.13 -13.08 28.63
C GLY A 61 1.34 -13.22 29.53
N PHE A 62 1.18 -12.86 30.81
CA PHE A 62 2.20 -13.01 31.82
C PHE A 62 1.67 -13.81 33.00
N ALA A 63 2.44 -14.77 33.49
CA ALA A 63 2.10 -15.55 34.68
C ALA A 63 3.25 -15.56 35.71
N GLY A 64 2.91 -15.66 36.99
CA GLY A 64 3.87 -15.68 38.08
C GLY A 64 4.73 -14.41 38.16
N SER A 65 6.03 -14.55 38.46
CA SER A 65 6.97 -13.44 38.58
C SER A 65 7.18 -12.64 37.30
N ALA A 66 6.91 -13.22 36.13
CA ALA A 66 7.02 -12.52 34.85
C ALA A 66 6.01 -11.38 34.67
N GLN A 67 4.96 -11.30 35.50
CA GLN A 67 3.97 -10.22 35.46
C GLN A 67 4.58 -8.82 35.60
N VAL A 68 5.75 -8.69 36.23
CA VAL A 68 6.49 -7.43 36.34
C VAL A 68 6.91 -6.87 34.97
N LEU A 69 7.08 -7.73 33.96
CA LEU A 69 7.47 -7.32 32.59
C LEU A 69 6.30 -6.76 31.77
N ALA A 70 5.05 -6.91 32.24
CA ALA A 70 3.87 -6.54 31.47
C ALA A 70 3.76 -5.03 31.21
N GLN A 71 3.98 -4.20 32.24
CA GLN A 71 3.88 -2.74 32.10
C GLN A 71 5.05 -2.15 31.29
N PRO A 72 6.32 -2.53 31.53
CA PRO A 72 7.44 -2.10 30.70
C PRO A 72 7.28 -2.50 29.23
N LEU A 73 6.78 -3.72 28.94
CA LEU A 73 6.52 -4.15 27.56
C LEU A 73 5.43 -3.30 26.89
N LYS A 74 4.33 -3.02 27.61
CA LYS A 74 3.25 -2.18 27.08
C LYS A 74 3.72 -0.74 26.81
N ALA A 75 4.55 -0.19 27.70
CA ALA A 75 5.14 1.13 27.53
C ALA A 75 6.11 1.17 26.33
N ALA A 76 7.00 0.18 26.22
CA ALA A 76 7.95 0.06 25.11
C ALA A 76 7.25 -0.19 23.77
N ALA A 77 6.14 -0.95 23.76
CA ALA A 77 5.36 -1.17 22.55
C ALA A 77 4.62 0.09 22.07
N SER A 78 4.17 0.95 22.99
CA SER A 78 3.40 2.16 22.67
C SER A 78 4.18 3.20 21.84
N SER A 79 5.52 3.14 21.84
CA SER A 79 6.37 3.99 20.99
C SER A 79 6.61 3.38 19.59
N THR A 80 6.13 2.16 19.34
CA THR A 80 6.25 1.46 18.06
C THR A 80 4.91 1.38 17.33
N LYS A 81 4.89 0.85 16.09
CA LYS A 81 3.64 0.58 15.33
C LYS A 81 2.87 -0.66 15.83
N PHE A 82 3.21 -1.22 16.99
CA PHE A 82 2.59 -2.41 17.56
C PHE A 82 1.78 -2.07 18.81
N LYS A 83 0.58 -2.65 18.94
CA LYS A 83 -0.22 -2.55 20.16
C LYS A 83 -0.05 -3.85 20.93
N VAL A 84 0.56 -3.78 22.11
CA VAL A 84 0.65 -4.95 22.99
C VAL A 84 -0.50 -4.92 23.99
N GLU A 85 -1.34 -5.95 23.93
CA GLU A 85 -2.37 -6.19 24.94
C GLU A 85 -1.82 -7.19 25.95
N THR A 86 -1.68 -6.73 27.20
CA THR A 86 -1.15 -7.55 28.27
C THR A 86 -2.27 -8.17 29.10
N SER A 87 -2.16 -9.47 29.38
CA SER A 87 -3.07 -10.18 30.29
C SER A 87 -2.25 -10.84 31.39
N THR A 88 -2.70 -10.74 32.64
CA THR A 88 -2.05 -11.42 33.77
C THR A 88 -2.85 -12.65 34.14
N TRP A 89 -2.13 -13.76 34.33
CA TRP A 89 -2.70 -15.06 34.67
C TRP A 89 -2.12 -15.53 36.00
N SER A 90 -2.97 -16.03 36.88
CA SER A 90 -2.57 -16.60 38.18
C SER A 90 -1.86 -17.95 38.00
N ASN A 91 -2.28 -18.75 37.01
CA ASN A 91 -1.72 -20.05 36.70
C ASN A 91 -1.18 -20.09 35.26
N ALA A 92 0.06 -20.57 35.10
CA ALA A 92 0.72 -20.73 33.81
C ALA A 92 0.00 -21.74 32.89
N ALA A 93 -0.63 -22.77 33.47
CA ALA A 93 -1.36 -23.78 32.70
C ALA A 93 -2.58 -23.20 31.99
N ASP A 94 -3.31 -22.29 32.64
CA ASP A 94 -4.49 -21.63 32.06
C ASP A 94 -4.09 -20.70 30.92
N GLY A 95 -3.00 -19.95 31.11
CA GLY A 95 -2.41 -19.11 30.06
C GLY A 95 -1.98 -19.92 28.84
N LEU A 96 -1.36 -21.08 29.05
CA LEU A 96 -0.89 -21.95 27.97
C LEU A 96 -2.07 -22.53 27.16
N GLN A 97 -3.19 -22.82 27.82
CA GLN A 97 -4.41 -23.23 27.15
C GLN A 97 -4.97 -22.13 26.24
N GLN A 98 -4.85 -20.85 26.63
CA GLN A 98 -5.28 -19.72 25.79
C GLN A 98 -4.36 -19.50 24.58
N VAL A 99 -3.05 -19.78 24.71
CA VAL A 99 -2.12 -19.78 23.56
C VAL A 99 -2.54 -20.88 22.57
N ARG A 100 -2.80 -22.09 23.06
CA ARG A 100 -3.28 -23.21 22.24
C ARG A 100 -4.66 -22.98 21.64
N ALA A 101 -5.49 -22.17 22.27
CA ALA A 101 -6.81 -21.78 21.75
C ALA A 101 -6.75 -20.61 20.74
N GLY A 102 -5.55 -20.06 20.46
CA GLY A 102 -5.37 -18.91 19.56
C GLY A 102 -5.95 -17.59 20.09
N LYS A 103 -6.25 -17.51 21.39
CA LYS A 103 -6.74 -16.28 22.03
C LYS A 103 -5.61 -15.40 22.57
N LEU A 104 -4.46 -16.00 22.81
CA LEU A 104 -3.23 -15.37 23.27
C LEU A 104 -2.12 -15.70 22.28
N ASP A 105 -1.32 -14.71 21.89
CA ASP A 105 -0.26 -14.94 20.89
C ASP A 105 1.00 -15.47 21.56
N VAL A 106 1.31 -14.97 22.77
CA VAL A 106 2.54 -15.28 23.52
C VAL A 106 2.20 -15.42 24.99
N LEU A 107 2.77 -16.41 25.67
CA LEU A 107 2.75 -16.50 27.13
C LEU A 107 4.18 -16.45 27.67
N VAL A 108 4.43 -15.52 28.58
CA VAL A 108 5.70 -15.35 29.30
C VAL A 108 5.50 -15.80 30.74
N THR A 109 6.29 -16.77 31.17
CA THR A 109 6.20 -17.39 32.49
C THR A 109 7.58 -17.50 33.14
N GLY A 110 7.63 -17.94 34.39
CA GLY A 110 8.90 -18.12 35.10
C GLY A 110 9.47 -16.82 35.67
N ASP A 111 10.78 -16.82 35.86
CA ASP A 111 11.49 -15.70 36.50
C ASP A 111 11.64 -14.51 35.54
N ALA A 112 11.54 -13.28 36.06
CA ALA A 112 11.59 -12.08 35.24
C ALA A 112 12.97 -11.81 34.58
N ALA A 113 14.06 -12.40 35.09
CA ALA A 113 15.40 -12.31 34.51
C ALA A 113 15.77 -13.50 33.62
N ALA A 114 14.96 -14.57 33.63
CA ALA A 114 15.11 -15.73 32.75
C ALA A 114 13.72 -16.35 32.47
N PRO A 115 12.84 -15.65 31.72
CA PRO A 115 11.48 -16.12 31.53
C PRO A 115 11.40 -17.20 30.45
N ASP A 116 10.49 -18.14 30.65
CA ASP A 116 10.09 -19.12 29.64
C ASP A 116 8.99 -18.53 28.77
N VAL A 117 9.21 -18.53 27.45
CA VAL A 117 8.27 -17.97 26.46
C VAL A 117 7.64 -19.11 25.66
N ALA A 118 6.31 -19.22 25.73
CA ALA A 118 5.53 -20.16 24.94
C ALA A 118 4.78 -19.43 23.82
N VAL A 119 4.96 -19.90 22.58
CA VAL A 119 4.31 -19.38 21.36
C VAL A 119 3.74 -20.54 20.55
N MET A 120 2.69 -20.29 19.78
CA MET A 120 2.07 -21.34 18.95
C MET A 120 2.88 -21.61 17.67
N ASN A 121 3.22 -20.57 16.92
CA ASN A 121 3.90 -20.68 15.63
C ASN A 121 5.22 -19.90 15.66
N ASP A 122 5.11 -18.57 15.68
CA ASP A 122 6.26 -17.66 15.66
C ASP A 122 5.99 -16.47 16.58
N LEU A 123 7.07 -15.93 17.15
CA LEU A 123 7.06 -14.67 17.88
C LEU A 123 7.48 -13.54 16.94
N ASP A 124 6.73 -12.44 16.93
CA ASP A 124 7.10 -11.25 16.15
C ASP A 124 8.53 -10.80 16.53
N PRO A 125 9.46 -10.63 15.57
CA PRO A 125 10.85 -10.30 15.86
C PRO A 125 11.02 -9.00 16.67
N THR A 126 10.11 -8.04 16.49
CA THR A 126 10.10 -6.79 17.24
C THR A 126 9.71 -7.05 18.69
N VAL A 127 8.69 -7.86 18.93
CA VAL A 127 8.26 -8.25 20.29
C VAL A 127 9.33 -9.10 20.97
N ALA A 128 9.96 -10.03 20.24
CA ALA A 128 11.09 -10.82 20.72
C ALA A 128 12.27 -9.94 21.16
N ALA A 129 12.72 -9.02 20.30
CA ALA A 129 13.80 -8.10 20.61
C ALA A 129 13.46 -7.15 21.78
N THR A 130 12.21 -6.67 21.85
CA THR A 130 11.75 -5.81 22.95
C THR A 130 11.73 -6.58 24.27
N LEU A 131 11.20 -7.81 24.27
CA LEU A 131 11.16 -8.66 25.46
C LEU A 131 12.57 -9.05 25.92
N ASP A 132 13.45 -9.44 24.99
CA ASP A 132 14.86 -9.77 25.29
C ASP A 132 15.61 -8.59 25.90
N ALA A 133 15.42 -7.36 25.38
CA ALA A 133 16.00 -6.16 25.95
C ALA A 133 15.51 -5.90 27.38
N LEU A 134 14.21 -6.07 27.64
CA LEU A 134 13.63 -5.91 28.98
C LEU A 134 14.15 -6.97 29.96
N VAL A 135 14.24 -8.22 29.53
CA VAL A 135 14.77 -9.33 30.35
C VAL A 135 16.24 -9.07 30.71
N LYS A 136 17.06 -8.65 29.74
CA LYS A 136 18.46 -8.28 29.97
C LYS A 136 18.59 -7.12 30.94
N GLN A 137 17.70 -6.12 30.86
CA GLN A 137 17.68 -4.99 31.80
C GLN A 137 17.35 -5.46 33.23
N VAL A 138 16.37 -6.34 33.41
CA VAL A 138 16.01 -6.92 34.72
C VAL A 138 17.13 -7.83 35.26
N ALA A 139 17.78 -8.60 34.40
CA ALA A 139 18.91 -9.44 34.79
C ALA A 139 20.10 -8.59 35.26
N LEU A 140 20.41 -7.50 34.53
CA LEU A 140 21.48 -6.57 34.88
C LEU A 140 21.21 -5.87 36.23
N SER A 141 19.99 -5.36 36.44
CA SER A 141 19.64 -4.67 37.68
C SER A 141 19.76 -5.57 38.90
N ARG A 142 19.35 -6.84 38.78
CA ARG A 142 19.52 -7.84 39.82
C ARG A 142 20.99 -8.20 40.07
N ALA A 143 21.81 -8.33 39.03
CA ALA A 143 23.24 -8.60 39.17
C ALA A 143 23.99 -7.45 39.89
N LEU A 144 23.62 -6.20 39.59
CA LEU A 144 24.15 -5.01 40.26
C LEU A 144 23.74 -4.97 41.74
N ALA A 145 22.45 -5.18 42.01
CA ALA A 145 21.92 -5.24 43.38
C ALA A 145 22.57 -6.36 44.21
N ALA A 146 22.80 -7.53 43.62
CA ALA A 146 23.50 -8.65 44.26
C ALA A 146 24.97 -8.33 44.59
N SER A 147 25.58 -7.39 43.86
CA SER A 147 26.95 -6.90 44.09
C SER A 147 27.01 -5.72 45.07
N GLY A 148 25.89 -5.35 45.70
CA GLY A 148 25.81 -4.23 46.62
C GLY A 148 25.81 -2.85 45.95
N VAL A 149 25.64 -2.80 44.62
CA VAL A 149 25.54 -1.55 43.85
C VAL A 149 24.08 -1.21 43.68
N ASP A 150 23.66 0.00 44.06
CA ASP A 150 22.32 0.50 43.76
C ASP A 150 22.17 0.65 42.23
N PRO A 151 21.24 -0.08 41.58
CA PRO A 151 21.06 -0.01 40.14
C PRO A 151 20.40 1.31 39.68
N SER A 152 19.69 2.02 40.57
CA SER A 152 18.84 3.18 40.22
C SER A 152 19.60 4.29 39.46
N PRO A 153 20.82 4.71 39.89
CA PRO A 153 21.58 5.74 39.19
C PRO A 153 22.13 5.28 37.83
N ILE A 154 22.37 3.98 37.66
CA ILE A 154 22.88 3.38 36.42
C ILE A 154 21.73 3.24 35.42
N GLU A 155 20.57 2.73 35.88
CA GLU A 155 19.35 2.62 35.08
C GLU A 155 18.91 3.97 34.52
N ALA A 156 18.95 5.04 35.34
CA ALA A 156 18.63 6.38 34.88
C ALA A 156 19.52 6.84 33.71
N LYS A 157 20.82 6.51 33.76
CA LYS A 157 21.77 6.82 32.67
C LYS A 157 21.56 5.95 31.44
N VAL A 158 21.14 4.69 31.61
CA VAL A 158 20.84 3.78 30.51
C VAL A 158 19.55 4.18 29.79
N VAL A 159 18.53 4.63 30.52
CA VAL A 159 17.28 5.16 29.91
C VAL A 159 17.55 6.45 29.13
N ASP A 160 18.45 7.31 29.62
CA ASP A 160 18.87 8.52 28.92
C ASP A 160 19.74 8.19 27.67
N ALA A 161 20.46 7.07 27.68
CA ALA A 161 21.22 6.56 26.55
C ALA A 161 20.30 5.98 25.47
N GLY A 162 19.66 6.85 24.69
CA GLY A 162 18.82 6.50 23.56
C GLY A 162 19.42 6.88 22.20
N ILE A 163 18.88 6.30 21.13
CA ILE A 163 19.16 6.77 19.78
C ILE A 163 18.34 8.04 19.54
N HIS A 164 19.01 9.18 19.41
CA HIS A 164 18.37 10.40 18.90
C HIS A 164 18.12 10.26 17.41
N LEU A 165 16.93 9.75 17.06
CA LEU A 165 16.53 9.57 15.67
C LEU A 165 16.18 10.92 15.06
N GLN A 166 17.17 11.56 14.42
CA GLN A 166 16.91 12.71 13.57
C GLN A 166 16.63 12.21 12.15
N VAL A 167 15.37 12.25 11.73
CA VAL A 167 15.01 11.98 10.33
C VAL A 167 15.38 13.22 9.52
N LEU A 168 16.54 13.18 8.83
CA LEU A 168 17.05 14.30 8.04
C LEU A 168 16.22 14.61 6.79
N ASP A 169 15.45 13.64 6.28
CA ASP A 169 14.54 13.83 5.16
C ASP A 169 13.10 14.03 5.67
N PRO A 170 12.57 15.27 5.70
CA PRO A 170 11.20 15.52 6.13
C PRO A 170 10.16 14.81 5.24
N ASN A 171 10.55 14.35 4.05
CA ASN A 171 9.70 13.64 3.11
C ASN A 171 9.89 12.12 3.12
N ALA A 172 10.65 11.53 4.05
CA ALA A 172 10.97 10.10 4.04
C ALA A 172 9.73 9.18 4.01
N LYS A 173 8.70 9.50 4.82
CA LYS A 173 7.42 8.75 4.83
C LYS A 173 6.65 8.94 3.52
N VAL A 174 6.59 10.19 3.07
CA VAL A 174 5.93 10.57 1.80
C VAL A 174 6.61 9.91 0.60
N ARG A 175 7.93 9.66 0.66
CA ARG A 175 8.69 9.04 -0.43
C ARG A 175 8.27 7.59 -0.65
N THR A 176 8.14 6.81 0.42
CA THR A 176 7.67 5.41 0.34
C THR A 176 6.23 5.33 -0.17
N GLU A 177 5.34 6.19 0.33
CA GLU A 177 3.95 6.28 -0.16
C GLU A 177 3.89 6.69 -1.64
N ARG A 178 4.66 7.71 -2.04
CA ARG A 178 4.79 8.12 -3.45
C ARG A 178 5.33 7.01 -4.34
N GLN A 179 6.24 6.18 -3.83
CA GLN A 179 6.80 5.07 -4.60
C GLN A 179 5.74 3.99 -4.90
N VAL A 180 4.89 3.65 -3.92
CA VAL A 180 3.76 2.71 -4.13
C VAL A 180 2.76 3.29 -5.12
N VAL A 181 2.40 4.57 -4.98
CA VAL A 181 1.51 5.26 -5.93
C VAL A 181 2.12 5.29 -7.33
N ALA A 182 3.42 5.58 -7.47
CA ALA A 182 4.11 5.60 -8.75
C ALA A 182 4.10 4.22 -9.44
N ILE A 183 4.35 3.14 -8.69
CA ILE A 183 4.26 1.77 -9.21
C ILE A 183 2.83 1.46 -9.67
N PHE A 184 1.82 1.81 -8.85
CA PHE A 184 0.42 1.59 -9.20
C PHE A 184 0.02 2.34 -10.48
N VAL A 185 0.40 3.62 -10.60
CA VAL A 185 0.16 4.42 -11.81
C VAL A 185 0.89 3.83 -13.01
N ALA A 186 2.12 3.35 -12.86
CA ALA A 186 2.85 2.69 -13.94
C ALA A 186 2.15 1.42 -14.43
N ILE A 187 1.61 0.60 -13.52
CA ILE A 187 0.82 -0.59 -13.85
C ILE A 187 -0.47 -0.18 -14.59
N LEU A 188 -1.19 0.83 -14.10
CA LEU A 188 -2.39 1.34 -14.78
C LEU A 188 -2.09 1.86 -16.18
N LEU A 189 -0.98 2.59 -16.36
CA LEU A 189 -0.52 3.07 -17.67
C LEU A 189 -0.18 1.91 -18.59
N TYR A 190 0.50 0.87 -18.08
CA TYR A 190 0.82 -0.33 -18.85
C TYR A 190 -0.45 -1.05 -19.32
N VAL A 191 -1.41 -1.29 -18.41
CA VAL A 191 -2.69 -1.92 -18.74
C VAL A 191 -3.47 -1.08 -19.76
N ALA A 192 -3.54 0.23 -19.57
CA ALA A 192 -4.18 1.14 -20.52
C ALA A 192 -3.52 1.05 -21.90
N LEU A 193 -2.20 1.06 -21.97
CA LEU A 193 -1.45 0.98 -23.24
C LEU A 193 -1.74 -0.32 -23.98
N VAL A 194 -1.76 -1.46 -23.28
CA VAL A 194 -2.09 -2.76 -23.87
C VAL A 194 -3.54 -2.78 -24.38
N LEU A 195 -4.50 -2.34 -23.55
CA LEU A 195 -5.93 -2.35 -23.91
C LEU A 195 -6.22 -1.44 -25.11
N TYR A 196 -5.73 -0.19 -25.11
CA TYR A 196 -5.95 0.71 -26.24
C TYR A 196 -5.17 0.27 -27.47
N GLY A 197 -3.98 -0.32 -27.31
CA GLY A 197 -3.24 -0.93 -28.41
C GLY A 197 -4.04 -2.02 -29.12
N GLN A 198 -4.69 -2.90 -28.34
CA GLN A 198 -5.58 -3.93 -28.87
C GLN A 198 -6.81 -3.33 -29.58
N ILE A 199 -7.40 -2.27 -29.00
CA ILE A 199 -8.55 -1.57 -29.60
C ILE A 199 -8.18 -0.90 -30.93
N VAL A 200 -6.99 -0.30 -31.03
CA VAL A 200 -6.46 0.25 -32.29
C VAL A 200 -6.27 -0.85 -33.31
N ALA A 201 -5.60 -1.95 -32.93
CA ALA A 201 -5.33 -3.08 -33.83
C ALA A 201 -6.62 -3.71 -34.37
N ALA A 202 -7.58 -4.01 -33.49
CA ALA A 202 -8.90 -4.52 -33.87
C ALA A 202 -9.63 -3.56 -34.81
N GLY A 203 -9.55 -2.25 -34.54
CA GLY A 203 -10.15 -1.24 -35.38
C GLY A 203 -9.58 -1.19 -36.80
N VAL A 204 -8.28 -1.43 -36.98
CA VAL A 204 -7.66 -1.49 -38.33
C VAL A 204 -8.13 -2.74 -39.09
N VAL A 205 -8.26 -3.87 -38.39
CA VAL A 205 -8.77 -5.13 -38.98
C VAL A 205 -10.23 -4.96 -39.43
N GLU A 206 -11.07 -4.37 -38.59
CA GLU A 206 -12.48 -4.11 -38.90
C GLU A 206 -12.63 -3.16 -40.10
N GLU A 207 -11.77 -2.15 -40.21
CA GLU A 207 -11.76 -1.24 -41.36
C GLU A 207 -11.39 -1.92 -42.67
N LYS A 208 -10.44 -2.87 -42.63
CA LYS A 208 -10.06 -3.65 -43.80
C LYS A 208 -11.17 -4.62 -44.23
N ALA A 209 -12.06 -5.02 -43.33
CA ALA A 209 -13.14 -5.96 -43.60
C ALA A 209 -14.45 -5.31 -44.06
N ASN A 210 -14.61 -3.97 -43.95
CA ASN A 210 -15.88 -3.31 -44.16
C ASN A 210 -15.98 -2.58 -45.51
N ARG A 211 -16.87 -3.06 -46.38
CA ARG A 211 -17.10 -2.57 -47.76
C ARG A 211 -17.45 -1.08 -47.84
N ILE A 212 -18.06 -0.51 -46.79
CA ILE A 212 -18.38 0.92 -46.71
C ILE A 212 -17.11 1.78 -46.55
N ILE A 213 -16.09 1.27 -45.86
CA ILE A 213 -14.82 1.98 -45.65
C ILE A 213 -13.93 1.90 -46.90
N GLU A 214 -14.04 0.83 -47.68
CA GLU A 214 -13.41 0.72 -49.00
C GLU A 214 -13.84 1.88 -49.93
N ILE A 215 -15.13 2.26 -49.88
CA ILE A 215 -15.67 3.41 -50.61
C ILE A 215 -15.14 4.73 -50.04
N LEU A 216 -14.97 4.87 -48.73
CA LEU A 216 -14.39 6.08 -48.10
C LEU A 216 -12.88 6.24 -48.41
N LEU A 217 -12.15 5.14 -48.57
CA LEU A 217 -10.75 5.13 -48.97
C LEU A 217 -10.54 5.51 -50.44
N SER A 218 -11.59 5.44 -51.27
CA SER A 218 -11.53 6.00 -52.63
C SER A 218 -11.46 7.53 -52.64
N THR A 219 -11.85 8.17 -51.53
CA THR A 219 -11.87 9.64 -51.35
C THR A 219 -10.79 10.15 -50.38
N VAL A 220 -10.25 9.30 -49.50
CA VAL A 220 -9.25 9.68 -48.48
C VAL A 220 -8.08 8.70 -48.44
N ARG A 221 -6.84 9.20 -48.30
CA ARG A 221 -5.64 8.35 -48.26
C ARG A 221 -5.63 7.48 -46.99
N ALA A 222 -5.37 6.18 -47.14
CA ALA A 222 -5.31 5.22 -46.02
C ALA A 222 -4.43 5.66 -44.83
N ARG A 223 -3.28 6.32 -45.10
CA ARG A 223 -2.41 6.86 -44.04
C ARG A 223 -3.10 7.93 -43.17
N GLN A 224 -3.92 8.80 -43.77
CA GLN A 224 -4.65 9.84 -43.02
C GLN A 224 -5.71 9.23 -42.11
N LEU A 225 -6.33 8.14 -42.55
CA LEU A 225 -7.32 7.41 -41.79
C LEU A 225 -6.70 6.71 -40.56
N LEU A 226 -5.58 6.00 -40.77
CA LEU A 226 -4.83 5.38 -39.67
C LEU A 226 -4.32 6.40 -38.65
N PHE A 227 -3.72 7.51 -39.11
CA PHE A 227 -3.28 8.58 -38.20
C PHE A 227 -4.43 9.19 -37.42
N GLY A 228 -5.55 9.49 -38.09
CA GLY A 228 -6.73 10.04 -37.43
C GLY A 228 -7.30 9.09 -36.38
N LYS A 229 -7.28 7.79 -36.65
CA LYS A 229 -7.74 6.75 -35.73
C LYS A 229 -6.86 6.59 -34.50
N VAL A 230 -5.55 6.49 -34.70
CA VAL A 230 -4.57 6.39 -33.61
C VAL A 230 -4.64 7.63 -32.72
N ILE A 231 -4.70 8.82 -33.31
CA ILE A 231 -4.79 10.08 -32.55
C ILE A 231 -6.14 10.15 -31.80
N GLY A 232 -7.26 9.80 -32.44
CA GLY A 232 -8.57 9.82 -31.81
C GLY A 232 -8.68 8.88 -30.61
N ILE A 233 -8.21 7.64 -30.74
CA ILE A 233 -8.20 6.65 -29.65
C ILE A 233 -7.17 7.04 -28.58
N GLY A 234 -6.00 7.53 -28.98
CA GLY A 234 -4.96 8.00 -28.05
C GLY A 234 -5.43 9.16 -27.19
N LEU A 235 -6.11 10.16 -27.78
CA LEU A 235 -6.68 11.29 -27.04
C LEU A 235 -7.73 10.83 -26.02
N LEU A 236 -8.55 9.85 -26.41
CA LEU A 236 -9.55 9.25 -25.53
C LEU A 236 -8.90 8.58 -24.31
N GLY A 237 -7.84 7.80 -24.54
CA GLY A 237 -7.09 7.15 -23.47
C GLY A 237 -6.39 8.14 -22.54
N LEU A 238 -5.81 9.21 -23.09
CA LEU A 238 -5.21 10.29 -22.30
C LEU A 238 -6.25 10.98 -21.39
N ILE A 239 -7.45 11.27 -21.92
CA ILE A 239 -8.53 11.84 -21.11
C ILE A 239 -8.98 10.87 -20.02
N GLN A 240 -9.12 9.58 -20.33
CA GLN A 240 -9.48 8.57 -19.34
C GLN A 240 -8.43 8.50 -18.21
N LEU A 241 -7.13 8.56 -18.54
CA LEU A 241 -6.05 8.58 -17.55
C LEU A 241 -6.09 9.84 -16.68
N LEU A 242 -6.34 11.02 -17.27
CA LEU A 242 -6.47 12.26 -16.52
C LEU A 242 -7.67 12.24 -15.57
N LEU A 243 -8.81 11.69 -16.01
CA LEU A 243 -10.00 11.54 -15.16
C LEU A 243 -9.72 10.61 -13.98
N VAL A 244 -9.13 9.44 -14.23
CA VAL A 244 -8.76 8.49 -13.18
C VAL A 244 -7.75 9.11 -12.21
N GLY A 245 -6.73 9.81 -12.72
CA GLY A 245 -5.73 10.51 -11.90
C GLY A 245 -6.33 11.61 -11.03
N ALA A 246 -7.29 12.38 -11.57
CA ALA A 246 -8.01 13.40 -10.81
C ALA A 246 -8.84 12.78 -9.67
N VAL A 247 -9.59 11.71 -9.96
CA VAL A 247 -10.37 10.97 -8.95
C VAL A 247 -9.47 10.39 -7.87
N ALA A 248 -8.35 9.77 -8.25
CA ALA A 248 -7.37 9.22 -7.32
C ALA A 248 -6.81 10.32 -6.40
N SER A 249 -6.45 11.48 -6.95
CA SER A 249 -5.92 12.61 -6.18
C SER A 249 -6.93 13.13 -5.15
N VAL A 250 -8.21 13.26 -5.55
CA VAL A 250 -9.28 13.68 -4.64
C VAL A 250 -9.53 12.62 -3.55
N ALA A 251 -9.49 11.34 -3.90
CA ALA A 251 -9.67 10.26 -2.93
C ALA A 251 -8.55 10.28 -1.86
N VAL A 252 -7.29 10.40 -2.28
CA VAL A 252 -6.14 10.49 -1.35
C VAL A 252 -6.27 11.70 -0.40
N LEU A 253 -6.66 12.87 -0.91
CA LEU A 253 -6.82 14.09 -0.09
C LEU A 253 -7.93 13.97 0.96
N LYS A 254 -8.94 13.12 0.75
CA LYS A 254 -10.02 12.88 1.73
C LYS A 254 -9.66 11.84 2.79
N THR A 255 -8.62 11.07 2.54
CA THR A 255 -8.19 9.93 3.36
C THR A 255 -7.08 10.31 4.34
N GLN A 256 -6.31 11.37 4.04
CA GLN A 256 -5.41 12.02 5.02
C GLN A 256 -6.19 12.77 6.10
#